data_AF-A0A0D3KGE6-F1
#
_entry.id   AF-A0A0D3KGE6-F1
#
_cell.length_a   1.000
_cell.length_b   1.000
_cell.length_c   1.000
_cell.angle_alpha   90.00
_cell.angle_beta   90.00
_cell.angle_gamma   90.00
#
_symmetry.space_group_name_H-M   'P 1'
#
loop_
_entity.id
_entity.type
_entity.pdbx_description
1 polymer ?
#
loop_
_entity_poly.entity_id
_entity_poly.type
_entity_poly.pdbx_seq_one_letter_code
_entity_poly.pdbx_strand_id
1 'polypeptide(L)'
;MKLIVVGGSGYLGARVVRQALLRGHSVTSISRSGGPPAGVTPAAELEGAEWVAGDATVPEVQARVGDADGVITTLGSAEPK
;
A
#
# COMPACT_ATOMS: atom_id res chain seq x y z
N MET A 1 15.24 0.66 0.61
CA MET A 1 14.46 0.30 1.81
C MET A 1 13.28 -0.54 1.39
N LYS A 2 12.87 -1.50 2.23
CA LYS A 2 11.66 -2.30 2.13
C LYS A 2 10.54 -1.57 2.85
N LEU A 3 9.60 -1.01 2.10
CA LEU A 3 8.50 -0.23 2.63
C LEU A 3 7.19 -0.97 2.46
N ILE A 4 6.37 -0.95 3.50
CA ILE A 4 5.00 -1.45 3.45
C ILE A 4 4.04 -0.28 3.48
N VAL A 5 3.08 -0.26 2.55
CA VAL A 5 2.02 0.76 2.50
C VAL A 5 0.67 0.11 2.73
N VAL A 6 0.11 0.32 3.92
CA VAL A 6 -1.25 -0.12 4.28
C VAL A 6 -2.26 0.91 3.77
N GLY A 7 -3.19 0.47 2.92
CA GLY A 7 -4.09 1.36 2.19
C GLY A 7 -3.50 1.90 0.89
N GLY A 8 -2.46 1.25 0.34
CA GLY A 8 -1.73 1.71 -0.86
C GLY A 8 -2.55 1.80 -2.14
N SER A 9 -3.73 1.16 -2.22
CA SER A 9 -4.66 1.31 -3.34
C SER A 9 -5.64 2.49 -3.19
N GLY A 10 -5.55 3.25 -2.10
CA GLY A 10 -6.39 4.42 -1.84
C GLY A 10 -5.90 5.70 -2.51
N TYR A 11 -6.65 6.80 -2.31
CA TYR A 11 -6.33 8.10 -2.90
C TYR A 11 -4.93 8.62 -2.55
N LEU A 12 -4.58 8.65 -1.26
CA LEU A 12 -3.26 9.07 -0.81
C LEU A 12 -2.22 7.94 -0.98
N GLY A 13 -2.60 6.70 -0.63
CA GLY A 13 -1.73 5.54 -0.67
C GLY A 13 -1.06 5.32 -2.03
N ALA A 14 -1.80 5.48 -3.13
CA ALA A 14 -1.25 5.28 -4.47
C ALA A 14 -0.12 6.28 -4.80
N ARG A 15 -0.25 7.53 -4.32
CA ARG A 15 0.78 8.57 -4.51
C ARG A 15 2.01 8.29 -3.65
N VAL A 16 1.82 7.76 -2.45
CA VAL A 16 2.92 7.32 -1.58
C VAL A 16 3.68 6.17 -2.24
N VAL A 17 2.98 5.13 -2.71
CA VAL A 17 3.58 3.99 -3.42
C VAL A 17 4.40 4.48 -4.62
N ARG A 18 3.81 5.32 -5.48
CA ARG A 18 4.49 5.92 -6.62
C ARG A 18 5.77 6.67 -6.21
N GLN A 19 5.70 7.53 -5.21
CA GLN A 19 6.87 8.32 -4.77
C GLN A 19 7.97 7.43 -4.16
N ALA A 20 7.59 6.37 -3.45
CA ALA A 20 8.54 5.41 -2.91
C ALA A 20 9.26 4.63 -4.02
N LEU A 21 8.52 4.17 -5.04
CA LEU A 21 9.09 3.52 -6.22
C LEU A 21 10.06 4.46 -6.97
N LEU A 22 9.67 5.71 -7.22
CA LEU A 22 10.53 6.71 -7.87
C LEU A 22 11.83 7.00 -7.11
N ARG A 23 11.85 6.78 -5.80
CA ARG A 23 13.05 6.91 -4.94
C ARG A 23 13.88 5.62 -4.88
N GLY A 24 13.51 4.58 -5.64
CA GLY A 24 14.22 3.30 -5.68
C GLY A 24 13.98 2.43 -4.46
N HIS A 25 12.85 2.58 -3.77
CA HIS A 25 12.46 1.70 -2.68
C HIS A 25 11.70 0.47 -3.19
N SER A 26 11.85 -0.66 -2.50
CA SER A 26 10.99 -1.83 -2.70
C SER A 26 9.71 -1.61 -1.92
N VAL A 27 8.56 -1.71 -2.59
CA VAL A 27 7.27 -1.35 -1.99
C VAL A 27 6.30 -2.53 -2.07
N THR A 28 5.79 -2.93 -0.91
CA THR A 28 4.66 -3.85 -0.80
C THR A 28 3.43 -3.07 -0.34
N SER A 29 2.41 -3.04 -1.18
CA SER A 29 1.12 -2.40 -0.91
C SER A 29 0.14 -3.43 -0.38
N ILE A 30 -0.45 -3.14 0.78
CA ILE A 30 -1.49 -3.95 1.38
C ILE A 30 -2.81 -3.20 1.29
N SER A 31 -3.81 -3.83 0.68
CA SER A 31 -5.17 -3.32 0.66
C SER A 31 -6.17 -4.46 0.54
N ARG A 32 -7.44 -4.21 0.86
CA ARG A 32 -8.48 -5.24 0.74
C ARG A 32 -8.63 -5.77 -0.70
N SER A 33 -8.38 -4.94 -1.71
CA SER A 33 -8.46 -5.34 -3.11
C SER A 33 -7.25 -6.14 -3.58
N GLY A 34 -6.10 -6.01 -2.92
CA GLY A 34 -4.86 -6.71 -3.30
C GLY A 34 -4.32 -6.34 -4.69
N GLY A 35 -4.70 -5.17 -5.21
CA GLY A 35 -4.32 -4.72 -6.55
C GLY A 35 -4.25 -3.20 -6.66
N PRO A 36 -3.60 -2.68 -7.72
CA PRO A 36 -3.47 -1.25 -7.95
C PRO A 36 -4.83 -0.57 -8.11
N PRO A 37 -4.94 0.74 -7.80
CA PRO A 37 -6.18 1.49 -7.96
C PRO A 37 -6.63 1.51 -9.43
N ALA A 38 -7.92 1.28 -9.66
CA ALA A 38 -8.54 1.54 -10.95
C ALA A 38 -8.76 3.06 -11.11
N GLY A 39 -7.78 3.76 -11.66
CA GLY A 39 -7.98 5.09 -12.28
C GLY A 39 -7.24 6.27 -11.65
N VAL A 40 -7.15 6.37 -10.30
CA VAL A 40 -6.59 7.58 -9.65
C VAL A 40 -5.11 7.79 -9.96
N THR A 41 -4.37 6.71 -10.17
CA THR A 41 -2.96 6.75 -10.57
C THR A 41 -2.78 5.70 -11.67
N PRO A 42 -2.17 6.06 -12.82
CA PRO A 42 -1.95 5.10 -13.90
C PRO A 42 -1.18 3.88 -13.42
N ALA A 43 -1.61 2.70 -13.83
CA ALA A 43 -0.98 1.44 -13.40
C ALA A 43 0.52 1.38 -13.75
N ALA A 44 0.91 1.95 -14.89
CA ALA A 44 2.30 2.07 -15.32
C ALA A 44 3.19 2.82 -14.31
N GLU A 45 2.64 3.80 -13.58
CA GLU A 45 3.38 4.56 -12.57
C GLU A 45 3.51 3.82 -11.23
N LEU A 46 2.89 2.65 -11.13
CA LEU A 46 2.91 1.77 -9.97
C LEU A 46 3.58 0.42 -10.27
N GLU A 47 4.14 0.28 -11.48
CA GLU A 47 4.93 -0.89 -11.85
C GLU A 47 6.11 -1.06 -10.90
N GLY A 48 6.32 -2.29 -10.45
CA GLY A 48 7.35 -2.63 -9.47
C GLY A 48 6.89 -2.63 -8.01
N ALA A 49 5.66 -2.18 -7.70
CA ALA A 49 5.05 -2.47 -6.41
C ALA A 49 4.48 -3.89 -6.37
N GLU A 50 4.69 -4.57 -5.25
CA GLU A 50 3.98 -5.80 -4.92
C GLU A 50 2.61 -5.45 -4.33
N TRP A 51 1.55 -6.14 -4.75
CA TRP A 51 0.19 -5.91 -4.27
C TRP A 51 -0.31 -7.14 -3.54
N VAL A 52 -0.74 -6.95 -2.29
CA VAL A 52 -1.15 -8.03 -1.40
C VAL A 52 -2.53 -7.73 -0.86
N ALA A 53 -3.44 -8.69 -0.98
CA ALA A 53 -4.75 -8.60 -0.35
C ALA A 53 -4.61 -8.70 1.17
N GLY A 54 -5.18 -7.75 1.90
CA GLY A 54 -5.17 -7.76 3.37
C GLY A 54 -6.09 -6.71 3.96
N ASP A 55 -6.65 -7.03 5.13
CA ASP A 55 -7.45 -6.10 5.94
C ASP A 55 -6.62 -5.61 7.11
N ALA A 56 -6.52 -4.30 7.30
CA ALA A 56 -5.72 -3.72 8.37
C ALA A 56 -6.39 -3.83 9.75
N THR A 57 -7.67 -4.20 9.80
CA THR A 57 -8.45 -4.35 11.04
C THR A 57 -8.32 -5.75 11.64
N VAL A 58 -7.68 -6.69 10.93
CA VAL A 58 -7.46 -8.06 11.40
C VAL A 58 -5.98 -8.30 11.76
N PRO A 59 -5.67 -9.06 12.82
CA PRO A 59 -4.30 -9.26 13.30
C PRO A 59 -3.34 -9.88 12.28
N GLU A 60 -3.85 -10.66 11.33
CA GLU A 60 -3.06 -11.38 10.31
C GLU A 60 -2.22 -10.43 9.44
N VAL A 61 -2.63 -9.16 9.31
CA VAL A 61 -1.86 -8.15 8.58
C VAL A 61 -0.51 -7.86 9.25
N GLN A 62 -0.40 -8.06 10.57
CA GLN A 62 0.84 -7.80 11.31
C GLN A 62 1.95 -8.76 10.90
N ALA A 63 1.59 -10.02 10.58
CA ALA A 63 2.54 -10.99 10.07
C ALA A 63 3.15 -10.58 8.71
N ARG A 64 2.47 -9.71 7.96
CA ARG A 64 2.97 -9.17 6.68
C ARG A 64 4.00 -8.07 6.86
N VAL A 65 4.15 -7.51 8.06
CA VAL A 65 5.12 -6.44 8.34
C VAL A 65 6.56 -6.95 8.24
N GLY A 66 6.80 -8.21 8.60
CA GLY A 66 8.04 -8.93 8.31
C GLY A 66 9.32 -8.16 8.67
N ASP A 67 10.24 -8.10 7.71
CA ASP A 67 11.53 -7.40 7.79
C ASP A 67 11.51 -6.01 7.15
N ALA A 68 10.34 -5.35 7.09
CA ALA A 68 10.23 -4.03 6.53
C ALA A 68 11.06 -3.01 7.32
N ASP A 69 11.75 -2.13 6.60
CA ASP A 69 12.48 -1.01 7.18
C ASP A 69 11.52 0.10 7.66
N GLY A 70 10.30 0.14 7.12
CA GLY A 70 9.29 1.13 7.48
C GLY A 70 7.89 0.75 7.02
N VAL A 71 6.90 1.17 7.83
CA VAL A 71 5.48 0.96 7.56
C VAL A 71 4.78 2.31 7.47
N ILE A 72 4.02 2.50 6.41
CA ILE A 72 3.22 3.70 6.16
C ILE A 72 1.75 3.28 6.13
N THR A 73 0.92 3.93 6.95
CA THR A 73 -0.53 3.76 6.91
C THR A 73 -1.18 4.98 6.29
N THR A 74 -2.04 4.75 5.29
CA THR A 74 -2.87 5.79 4.67
C THR A 74 -4.35 5.48 4.82
N LEU A 75 -4.71 4.77 5.90
CA LEU A 75 -6.09 4.46 6.23
C LEU A 75 -6.81 5.75 6.66
N GLY A 76 -7.99 5.99 6.08
CA GLY A 76 -8.89 7.04 6.55
C GLY A 76 -9.73 6.57 7.73
N SER A 77 -10.40 7.52 8.40
CA SER A 77 -11.42 7.18 9.40
C SER A 77 -12.52 6.34 8.75
N ALA A 78 -12.79 5.18 9.34
CA ALA A 78 -13.95 4.36 8.99
C ALA A 78 -15.19 4.93 9.69
N GLU A 79 -15.57 6.17 9.39
CA GLU A 79 -16.92 6.61 9.76
C GLU A 79 -17.91 5.86 8.87
N PRO A 80 -18.88 5.12 9.45
CA PRO A 80 -19.95 4.56 8.66
C PRO A 80 -20.74 5.71 8.03
N LYS A 81 -20.93 5.65 6.72
CA LYS A 81 -21.92 6.48 6.03
C LYS A 81 -23.33 5.95 6.27
#